data_AF-A0A948QWL3-F1
#
_entry.id   AF-A0A948QWL3-F1
#
_cell.length_a   1.000
_cell.length_b   1.000
_cell.length_c   1.000
_cell.angle_alpha   90.00
_cell.angle_beta   90.00
_cell.angle_gamma   90.00
#
_symmetry.space_group_name_H-M   'P 1'
#
loop_
_entity.id
_entity.type
_entity.pdbx_description
1 polymer ?
#
loop_
_entity_poly.entity_id
_entity_poly.type
_entity_poly.pdbx_seq_one_letter_code
_entity_poly.pdbx_strand_id
1 'polypeptide(L)'
;MTKIFYDHLIEIEEITIKIDSHGMEAEEKKEILSLVDETLHHHTLKVILDNLSFSKHEEFLHKFHQNPLDPDLLEFLKKEVEVDIEKIIRSESKKVKQNILKEIEKALVP
;
A
#
# COMPACT_ATOMS: atom_id res chain seq x y z
N MET A 1 -10.58 -3.23 0.91
CA MET A 1 -9.58 -3.53 1.94
C MET A 1 -9.83 -4.85 2.63
N THR A 2 -9.27 -5.90 2.03
CA THR A 2 -8.89 -7.10 2.80
C THR A 2 -7.68 -6.71 3.62
N LYS A 3 -7.71 -6.95 4.93
CA LYS A 3 -6.52 -6.66 5.75
C LYS A 3 -5.36 -7.53 5.28
N ILE A 4 -4.16 -6.97 5.17
CA ILE A 4 -2.93 -7.68 4.81
C ILE A 4 -1.78 -7.31 5.74
N PHE A 5 -0.70 -8.11 5.70
CA PHE A 5 0.37 -8.04 6.69
C PHE A 5 1.02 -6.66 6.83
N TYR A 6 1.07 -5.85 5.76
CA TYR A 6 1.68 -4.52 5.77
C TYR A 6 0.69 -3.35 5.92
N ASP A 7 -0.60 -3.59 6.12
CA ASP A 7 -1.57 -2.48 6.24
C ASP A 7 -1.23 -1.55 7.40
N HIS A 8 -0.70 -2.08 8.49
CA HIS A 8 -0.25 -1.30 9.64
C HIS A 8 0.96 -0.39 9.33
N LEU A 9 1.61 -0.57 8.19
CA LEU A 9 2.69 0.30 7.69
C LEU A 9 2.14 1.46 6.85
N ILE A 10 0.91 1.37 6.37
CA ILE A 10 0.30 2.31 5.42
C ILE A 10 -0.78 3.15 6.12
N GLU A 11 -0.55 4.46 6.20
CA GLU A 11 -1.49 5.39 6.82
C GLU A 11 -2.41 6.03 5.76
N ILE A 12 -3.63 5.49 5.59
CA ILE A 12 -4.60 5.99 4.61
C ILE A 12 -5.60 7.02 5.17
N GLU A 13 -5.59 7.27 6.48
CA GLU A 13 -6.58 8.09 7.18
C GLU A 13 -6.67 9.52 6.64
N GLU A 14 -5.53 10.13 6.29
CA GLU A 14 -5.48 11.46 5.68
C GLU A 14 -6.23 11.52 4.33
N ILE A 15 -6.17 10.46 3.52
CA ILE A 15 -6.88 10.38 2.24
C ILE A 15 -8.39 10.35 2.51
N THR A 16 -8.83 9.51 3.44
CA THR A 16 -10.25 9.40 3.82
C THR A 16 -10.79 10.74 4.31
N ILE A 17 -10.06 11.43 5.20
CA ILE A 17 -10.44 12.75 5.72
C ILE A 17 -10.54 13.78 4.60
N LYS A 18 -9.58 13.80 3.67
CA LYS A 18 -9.59 14.74 2.53
C LYS A 18 -10.76 14.45 1.59
N ILE A 19 -11.10 13.19 1.33
CA ILE A 19 -12.26 12.84 0.50
C ILE A 19 -13.56 13.27 1.21
N ASP A 20 -13.68 12.99 2.51
CA ASP A 20 -14.84 13.36 3.33
C ASP A 20 -15.08 14.87 3.40
N SER A 21 -14.02 15.68 3.38
CA SER A 21 -14.16 17.14 3.45
C SER A 21 -14.78 17.77 2.19
N HIS A 22 -14.94 17.04 1.10
CA HIS A 22 -15.45 17.58 -0.18
C HIS A 22 -16.91 17.20 -0.47
N GLY A 23 -17.61 16.54 0.45
CA GLY A 23 -19.04 16.28 0.31
C GLY A 23 -19.43 15.38 -0.87
N MET A 24 -18.52 14.49 -1.29
CA MET A 24 -18.76 13.51 -2.36
C MET A 24 -19.87 12.53 -1.98
N GLU A 25 -20.51 11.93 -3.00
CA GLU A 25 -21.45 10.86 -2.76
C GLU A 25 -20.75 9.60 -2.22
N ALA A 26 -21.49 8.78 -1.48
CA ALA A 26 -20.93 7.60 -0.82
C ALA A 26 -20.32 6.59 -1.81
N GLU A 27 -20.89 6.46 -3.02
CA GLU A 27 -20.36 5.55 -4.04
C GLU A 27 -19.09 6.10 -4.68
N GLU A 28 -19.04 7.39 -5.04
CA GLU A 28 -17.82 8.04 -5.57
C GLU A 28 -16.66 7.93 -4.58
N LYS A 29 -16.93 8.19 -3.29
CA LYS A 29 -15.94 8.02 -2.22
C LYS A 29 -15.40 6.60 -2.19
N LYS A 30 -16.28 5.61 -2.29
CA LYS A 30 -15.91 4.19 -2.24
C LYS A 30 -15.08 3.78 -3.46
N GLU A 31 -15.40 4.28 -4.64
CA GLU A 31 -14.61 4.05 -5.86
C GLU A 31 -13.20 4.64 -5.72
N ILE A 32 -13.08 5.89 -5.27
CA ILE A 32 -11.78 6.53 -5.06
C ILE A 32 -10.96 5.76 -4.02
N LEU A 33 -11.57 5.38 -2.89
CA LEU A 33 -10.89 4.60 -1.86
C LEU A 33 -10.45 3.22 -2.36
N SER A 34 -11.24 2.57 -3.23
CA SER A 34 -10.84 1.32 -3.88
C SER A 34 -9.61 1.52 -4.78
N LEU A 35 -9.60 2.58 -5.58
CA LEU A 35 -8.46 2.91 -6.44
C LEU A 35 -7.20 3.24 -5.64
N VAL A 36 -7.35 3.96 -4.52
CA VAL A 36 -6.27 4.26 -3.58
C VAL A 36 -5.68 2.97 -3.01
N ASP A 37 -6.54 2.07 -2.53
CA ASP A 37 -6.17 0.76 -1.98
C ASP A 37 -5.37 -0.07 -3.01
N GLU A 38 -5.90 -0.21 -4.23
CA GLU A 38 -5.23 -0.93 -5.32
C GLU A 38 -3.89 -0.31 -5.71
N THR A 39 -3.82 1.02 -5.78
CA THR A 39 -2.59 1.75 -6.11
C THR A 39 -1.51 1.52 -5.05
N LEU A 40 -1.88 1.61 -3.77
CA LEU A 40 -0.97 1.38 -2.66
C LEU A 40 -0.53 -0.09 -2.60
N HIS A 41 -1.45 -1.01 -2.81
CA HIS A 41 -1.16 -2.45 -2.86
C HIS A 41 -0.14 -2.77 -3.96
N HIS A 42 -0.41 -2.35 -5.20
CA HIS A 42 0.49 -2.60 -6.33
C HIS A 42 1.87 -1.97 -6.13
N HIS A 43 1.94 -0.72 -5.65
CA HIS A 43 3.23 -0.07 -5.40
C HIS A 43 4.01 -0.77 -4.28
N THR A 44 3.33 -1.15 -3.20
CA THR A 44 3.97 -1.84 -2.07
C THR A 44 4.50 -3.21 -2.49
N LEU A 45 3.71 -3.98 -3.25
CA LEU A 45 4.14 -5.27 -3.79
C LEU A 45 5.36 -5.12 -4.70
N LYS A 46 5.35 -4.11 -5.57
CA LYS A 46 6.49 -3.79 -6.43
C LYS A 46 7.74 -3.49 -5.62
N VAL A 47 7.64 -2.62 -4.60
CA VAL A 47 8.76 -2.28 -3.71
C VAL A 47 9.33 -3.52 -3.02
N ILE A 48 8.47 -4.43 -2.56
CA ILE A 48 8.91 -5.68 -1.95
C ILE A 48 9.69 -6.52 -2.96
N LEU A 49 9.14 -6.75 -4.15
CA LEU A 49 9.78 -7.56 -5.18
C LEU A 49 11.07 -6.92 -5.72
N ASP A 50 11.14 -5.60 -5.82
CA ASP A 50 12.34 -4.87 -6.26
C ASP A 50 13.51 -5.02 -5.26
N ASN A 51 13.21 -5.20 -3.97
CA ASN A 51 14.23 -5.40 -2.91
C ASN A 51 14.51 -6.87 -2.62
N LEU A 52 13.61 -7.77 -3.00
CA LEU A 52 13.76 -9.21 -2.82
C LEU A 52 14.56 -9.80 -3.99
N SER A 53 15.41 -10.78 -3.72
CA SER A 53 16.12 -11.49 -4.79
C SER A 53 15.14 -12.27 -5.69
N PHE A 54 15.40 -12.31 -6.99
CA PHE A 54 14.52 -12.97 -7.97
C PHE A 54 14.23 -14.44 -7.62
N SER A 55 15.21 -15.15 -7.05
CA SER A 55 15.04 -16.54 -6.59
C SER A 55 14.04 -16.71 -5.45
N LYS A 56 13.73 -15.63 -4.73
CA LYS A 56 12.81 -15.61 -3.58
C LYS A 56 11.44 -15.03 -3.90
N HIS A 57 11.27 -14.46 -5.10
CA HIS A 57 9.99 -13.90 -5.55
C HIS A 57 8.87 -14.95 -5.52
N GLU A 58 9.10 -16.12 -6.10
CA GLU A 58 8.10 -17.18 -6.17
C GLU A 58 7.74 -17.71 -4.78
N GLU A 59 8.73 -17.89 -3.90
CA GLU A 59 8.52 -18.31 -2.51
C GLU A 59 7.66 -17.30 -1.74
N PHE A 60 7.98 -16.01 -1.87
CA PHE A 60 7.23 -14.93 -1.25
C PHE A 60 5.79 -14.87 -1.77
N LEU A 61 5.61 -14.87 -3.10
CA LEU A 61 4.28 -14.79 -3.72
C LEU A 61 3.42 -16.00 -3.34
N HIS A 62 4.02 -17.20 -3.25
CA HIS A 62 3.33 -18.38 -2.80
C HIS A 62 2.84 -18.22 -1.35
N LYS A 63 3.72 -17.81 -0.42
CA LYS A 63 3.34 -17.56 0.98
C LYS A 63 2.27 -16.47 1.09
N PHE A 64 2.42 -15.39 0.33
CA PHE A 64 1.48 -14.27 0.30
C PHE A 64 0.09 -14.71 -0.19
N HIS A 65 0.01 -15.50 -1.26
CA HIS A 65 -1.27 -16.03 -1.76
C HIS A 65 -1.93 -17.02 -0.80
N GLN A 66 -1.15 -17.80 -0.05
CA GLN A 66 -1.67 -18.75 0.94
C GLN A 66 -2.25 -18.03 2.16
N ASN A 67 -1.54 -17.03 2.68
CA ASN A 67 -1.99 -16.27 3.85
C ASN A 67 -1.51 -14.81 3.80
N PRO A 68 -2.27 -13.89 3.18
CA PRO A 68 -1.89 -12.48 3.02
C PRO A 68 -1.73 -11.71 4.34
N LEU A 69 -2.31 -12.23 5.42
CA LEU A 69 -2.32 -11.66 6.76
C LEU A 69 -1.18 -12.15 7.63
N ASP A 70 -0.39 -13.10 7.15
CA ASP A 70 0.63 -13.77 7.93
C ASP A 70 1.73 -12.78 8.36
N PRO A 71 1.90 -12.50 9.68
CA PRO A 71 3.00 -11.66 10.13
C PRO A 71 4.37 -12.26 9.79
N ASP A 72 4.47 -13.58 9.58
CA ASP A 72 5.73 -14.23 9.19
C ASP A 72 6.19 -13.80 7.78
N LEU A 73 5.32 -13.23 6.94
CA LEU A 73 5.72 -12.62 5.67
C LEU A 73 6.68 -11.46 5.88
N LEU A 74 6.43 -10.63 6.90
CA LEU A 74 7.30 -9.50 7.20
C LEU A 74 8.65 -9.98 7.73
N GLU A 75 8.63 -11.00 8.59
CA GLU A 75 9.86 -11.62 9.11
C GLU A 75 10.66 -12.33 8.02
N PHE A 76 10.00 -12.94 7.03
CA PHE A 76 10.65 -13.48 5.83
C PHE A 76 11.37 -12.37 5.07
N LEU A 77 10.69 -11.25 4.79
CA LEU A 77 11.29 -10.13 4.07
C LEU A 77 12.48 -9.53 4.83
N LYS A 78 12.40 -9.37 6.15
CA LYS A 78 13.52 -8.89 6.98
C LYS A 78 14.75 -9.79 6.95
N LYS A 79 14.56 -11.09 6.76
CA LYS A 79 15.66 -12.07 6.69
C LYS A 79 16.31 -12.11 5.31
N GLU A 80 15.50 -11.95 4.26
CA GLU A 80 15.95 -12.09 2.88
C GLU A 80 16.42 -10.76 2.25
N VAL A 81 16.06 -9.63 2.85
CA VAL A 81 16.42 -8.29 2.39
C VAL A 81 17.43 -7.68 3.36
N GLU A 82 18.57 -7.20 2.86
CA GLU A 82 19.64 -6.59 3.68
C GLU A 82 19.26 -5.23 4.27
N VAL A 83 18.25 -4.58 3.67
CA VAL A 83 17.74 -3.26 4.05
C VAL A 83 16.47 -3.38 4.89
N ASP A 84 16.19 -2.34 5.67
CA ASP A 84 14.98 -2.24 6.48
C ASP A 84 13.74 -2.07 5.58
N ILE A 85 13.16 -3.19 5.18
CA ILE A 85 12.01 -3.25 4.26
C ILE A 85 10.78 -2.54 4.82
N GLU A 86 10.56 -2.55 6.14
CA GLU A 86 9.46 -1.80 6.76
C GLU A 86 9.60 -0.31 6.51
N LYS A 87 10.81 0.21 6.74
CA LYS A 87 11.10 1.63 6.52
C LYS A 87 10.97 2.01 5.05
N ILE A 88 11.38 1.14 4.14
CA ILE A 88 11.22 1.36 2.70
C ILE A 88 9.74 1.39 2.33
N ILE A 89 8.94 0.39 2.74
CA ILE A 89 7.50 0.37 2.50
C ILE A 89 6.85 1.64 3.05
N ARG A 90 7.10 2.00 4.32
CA ARG A 90 6.54 3.23 4.91
C ARG A 90 6.91 4.48 4.11
N SER A 91 8.16 4.62 3.70
CA SER A 91 8.63 5.75 2.91
C SER A 91 7.97 5.82 1.54
N GLU A 92 7.90 4.68 0.83
CA GLU A 92 7.31 4.60 -0.50
C GLU A 92 5.79 4.78 -0.47
N SER A 93 5.08 4.13 0.43
CA SER A 93 3.64 4.32 0.62
C SER A 93 3.31 5.77 1.00
N LYS A 94 4.17 6.45 1.78
CA LYS A 94 4.01 7.89 2.05
C LYS A 94 4.16 8.75 0.80
N LYS A 95 5.11 8.45 -0.08
CA LYS A 95 5.27 9.17 -1.37
C LYS A 95 4.04 8.95 -2.25
N VAL A 96 3.58 7.71 -2.39
CA VAL A 96 2.38 7.38 -3.17
C VAL A 96 1.16 8.09 -2.60
N LYS A 97 0.95 8.04 -1.29
CA LYS A 97 -0.10 8.79 -0.59
C LYS A 97 -0.06 10.27 -0.93
N GLN A 98 1.11 10.91 -0.84
CA GLN A 98 1.25 12.34 -1.15
C GLN A 98 0.94 12.64 -2.62
N ASN A 99 1.31 11.75 -3.53
CA ASN A 99 0.96 11.91 -4.95
C ASN A 99 -0.55 11.78 -5.16
N ILE A 100 -1.18 10.76 -4.56
CA ILE A 100 -2.64 10.57 -4.61
C ILE A 100 -3.36 11.80 -4.04
N LEU A 101 -2.94 12.31 -2.87
CA LEU A 101 -3.53 13.51 -2.27
C LEU A 101 -3.44 14.73 -3.19
N LYS A 102 -2.31 14.91 -3.89
CA LYS A 102 -2.14 16.00 -4.87
C LYS A 102 -3.04 15.82 -6.08
N GLU A 103 -3.20 14.60 -6.58
CA GLU A 103 -4.08 14.33 -7.72
C GLU A 103 -5.55 14.52 -7.34
N ILE A 104 -5.96 14.07 -6.15
CA ILE A 104 -7.30 14.35 -5.60
C ILE A 104 -7.51 15.86 -5.48
N GLU A 105 -6.54 16.61 -4.94
CA GLU A 105 -6.64 18.05 -4.82
C GLU A 105 -6.76 18.75 -6.18
N LYS A 106 -5.97 18.35 -7.18
CA LYS A 106 -6.09 18.88 -8.55
C LYS A 106 -7.43 18.57 -9.19
N ALA A 107 -7.96 17.36 -9.00
CA ALA A 107 -9.24 16.94 -9.56
C ALA A 107 -10.43 17.69 -8.92
N LEU A 108 -10.25 18.21 -7.70
CA LEU A 108 -11.29 18.89 -6.93
C LEU A 108 -11.18 20.42 -6.94
N VAL A 109 -10.11 20.97 -7.49
CA VAL A 109 -9.97 22.41 -7.73
C VAL A 109 -10.47 22.72 -9.15
N PRO A 110 -11.55 23.52 -9.31
CA PRO A 110 -12.10 23.90 -10.62
C PRO A 110 -11.21 24.87 -11.41
#